data_AF-A0A2T1C2J0-F1
#
_entry.id   AF-A0A2T1C2J0-F1
#
_cell.length_a   1.000
_cell.length_b   1.000
_cell.length_c   1.000
_cell.angle_alpha   90.00
_cell.angle_beta   90.00
_cell.angle_gamma   90.00
#
_symmetry.space_group_name_H-M   'P 1'
#
loop_
_entity.id
_entity.type
_entity.pdbx_description
1 polymer ?
#
loop_
_entity_poly.entity_id
_entity_poly.type
_entity_poly.pdbx_seq_one_letter_code
_entity_poly.pdbx_strand_id
1 'polypeptide(L)'
;MKLFQYLRTTLIALSLVLVLTVSTACSSTQQATAPSTPVLGYTQLERGNSSAGQDFGEWVIKASQGLVQDAYVRDNDKLGVIISSQVRPNEVRNLAKSLAQGFQKNFPNRDLNVLVYAPDKKLILTAKYDNSRQEIKYQ
;
A
#
# COMPACT_ATOMS: atom_id res chain seq x y z
N MET A 1 -1.25 -67.63 -8.55
CA MET A 1 -1.09 -66.22 -9.02
C MET A 1 -2.42 -65.50 -8.83
N LYS A 2 -2.43 -64.34 -8.14
CA LYS A 2 -3.55 -63.34 -7.97
C LYS A 2 -3.89 -62.90 -6.52
N LEU A 3 -3.08 -63.19 -5.49
CA LEU A 3 -3.30 -62.62 -4.15
C LEU A 3 -2.34 -61.48 -3.76
N PHE A 4 -1.14 -61.45 -4.34
CA PHE A 4 -0.10 -60.46 -3.99
C PHE A 4 -0.18 -59.13 -4.78
N GLN A 5 -1.10 -58.97 -5.72
CA GLN A 5 -1.27 -57.73 -6.49
C GLN A 5 -2.34 -56.79 -5.91
N TYR A 6 -3.27 -57.30 -5.10
CA TYR A 6 -4.32 -56.46 -4.50
C TYR A 6 -3.84 -55.63 -3.29
N LEU A 7 -2.72 -56.01 -2.68
CA LEU A 7 -2.19 -55.33 -1.49
C LEU A 7 -1.42 -54.03 -1.82
N ARG A 8 -0.99 -53.85 -3.07
CA ARG A 8 -0.23 -52.64 -3.48
C ARG A 8 -1.11 -51.47 -3.90
N THR A 9 -2.36 -51.71 -4.30
CA THR A 9 -3.25 -50.66 -4.83
C THR A 9 -4.08 -49.98 -3.73
N THR A 10 -4.32 -50.64 -2.60
CA THR A 10 -5.12 -50.07 -1.49
C THR A 10 -4.35 -49.09 -0.60
N LEU A 11 -3.02 -49.08 -0.66
CA LEU A 11 -2.20 -48.15 0.15
C LEU A 11 -2.10 -46.74 -0.44
N ILE A 12 -2.42 -46.54 -1.72
CA ILE A 12 -2.33 -45.21 -2.37
C ILE A 12 -3.63 -44.41 -2.21
N ALA A 13 -4.77 -45.07 -1.99
CA ALA A 13 -6.05 -44.39 -1.80
C ALA A 13 -6.30 -43.88 -0.37
N LEU A 14 -5.57 -44.40 0.63
CA LEU A 14 -5.79 -44.04 2.05
C LEU A 14 -5.00 -42.80 2.50
N SER A 15 -4.00 -42.33 1.75
CA SER A 15 -3.24 -41.14 2.13
C SER A 15 -3.92 -39.81 1.77
N LEU A 16 -4.90 -39.81 0.86
CA LEU A 16 -5.50 -38.57 0.34
C LEU A 16 -6.69 -38.06 1.17
N VAL A 17 -7.20 -38.84 2.12
CA VAL A 17 -8.32 -38.44 3.00
C VAL A 17 -7.83 -37.93 4.37
N LEU A 18 -6.58 -38.22 4.74
CA LEU A 18 -6.00 -37.83 6.03
C LEU A 18 -5.22 -36.51 5.99
N VAL A 19 -5.67 -35.53 5.20
CA VAL A 19 -5.14 -34.15 5.21
C VAL A 19 -6.22 -33.12 5.56
N LEU A 20 -7.49 -33.53 5.73
CA LEU A 20 -8.61 -32.61 5.98
C LEU A 20 -8.92 -32.33 7.46
N THR A 21 -8.09 -32.77 8.43
CA THR A 21 -8.37 -32.54 9.86
C THR A 21 -7.16 -32.03 10.62
N VAL A 22 -6.65 -30.86 10.25
CA VAL A 22 -5.78 -30.08 11.15
C VAL A 22 -6.40 -28.71 11.42
N SER A 23 -7.24 -28.71 12.44
CA SER A 23 -7.28 -27.71 13.52
C SER A 23 -7.26 -26.24 13.12
N THR A 24 -8.45 -25.63 13.06
CA THR A 24 -8.63 -24.22 13.41
C THR A 24 -8.32 -24.03 14.90
N ALA A 25 -7.13 -23.50 15.21
CA ALA A 25 -6.84 -22.87 16.47
C ALA A 25 -6.16 -21.53 16.20
N CYS A 26 -6.98 -20.47 16.14
CA CYS A 26 -6.49 -19.14 16.47
C CYS A 26 -6.16 -19.12 17.96
N SER A 27 -4.89 -19.23 18.32
CA SER A 27 -4.40 -18.83 19.64
C SER A 27 -3.00 -18.25 19.46
N SER A 28 -2.94 -16.93 19.63
CA SER A 28 -1.79 -16.05 19.59
C SER A 28 -0.57 -16.58 20.35
N THR A 29 0.52 -16.86 19.64
CA THR A 29 1.85 -16.89 20.24
C THR A 29 2.40 -15.46 20.27
N GLN A 30 2.18 -14.78 21.39
CA GLN A 30 2.97 -13.63 21.79
C GLN A 30 4.41 -14.11 22.02
N GLN A 31 5.29 -13.80 21.09
CA GLN A 31 6.73 -13.93 21.26
C GLN A 31 7.17 -12.79 22.16
N ALA A 32 7.31 -13.06 23.46
CA ALA A 32 7.95 -12.15 24.41
C ALA A 32 9.46 -12.16 24.15
N THR A 33 9.86 -11.47 23.09
CA THR A 33 11.21 -10.91 22.97
C THR A 33 11.32 -9.81 24.03
N ALA A 34 12.48 -9.74 24.68
CA ALA A 34 12.83 -8.82 25.76
C ALA A 34 12.25 -7.40 25.59
N PRO A 35 11.94 -6.67 26.67
CA PRO A 35 11.47 -5.30 26.56
C PRO A 35 12.61 -4.42 26.06
N SER A 36 12.78 -4.34 24.73
CA SER A 36 13.33 -3.15 24.12
C SER A 36 12.33 -2.06 24.43
N THR A 37 12.68 -1.25 25.43
CA THR A 37 12.11 0.06 25.69
C THR A 37 11.75 0.67 24.34
N PRO A 38 10.47 1.05 24.09
CA PRO A 38 10.19 1.82 22.90
C PRO A 38 10.98 3.11 23.06
N VAL A 39 12.12 3.18 22.35
CA VAL A 39 12.78 4.43 22.09
C VAL A 39 11.67 5.26 21.47
N LEU A 40 11.25 6.31 22.19
CA LEU A 40 10.42 7.40 21.68
C LEU A 40 11.21 8.06 20.54
N GLY A 41 11.27 7.37 19.41
CA GLY A 41 12.12 7.66 18.28
C GLY A 41 11.25 8.21 17.19
N TYR A 42 10.99 9.52 17.28
CA TYR A 42 10.18 10.31 16.35
C TYR A 42 8.78 9.71 16.16
N THR A 43 7.79 10.28 16.83
CA THR A 43 6.36 10.10 16.50
C THR A 43 6.25 10.08 14.97
N GLN A 44 6.00 8.90 14.42
CA GLN A 44 5.79 8.71 12.99
C GLN A 44 4.62 9.62 12.65
N LEU A 45 4.93 10.80 12.10
CA LEU A 45 3.92 11.79 11.76
C LEU A 45 2.89 11.04 10.93
N GLU A 46 1.64 11.03 11.40
CA GLU A 46 0.61 10.20 10.78
C GLU A 46 0.56 10.52 9.29
N ARG A 47 0.77 9.48 8.50
CA ARG A 47 0.80 9.59 7.05
C ARG A 47 -0.58 9.90 6.54
N GLY A 48 -1.63 9.46 7.23
CA GLY A 48 -3.01 9.89 7.01
C GLY A 48 -3.72 10.25 8.30
N ASN A 49 -4.69 11.18 8.25
CA ASN A 49 -5.62 11.39 9.37
C ASN A 49 -6.82 10.41 9.36
N SER A 50 -6.73 9.35 8.56
CA SER A 50 -7.67 8.22 8.48
C SER A 50 -6.89 6.95 8.18
N SER A 51 -7.46 5.77 8.46
CA SER A 51 -6.85 4.48 8.10
C SER A 51 -6.56 4.37 6.61
N ALA A 52 -7.56 4.69 5.77
CA ALA A 52 -7.40 4.69 4.32
C ALA A 52 -6.31 5.68 3.85
N GLY A 53 -6.21 6.85 4.49
CA GLY A 53 -5.17 7.84 4.19
C GLY A 53 -3.77 7.35 4.58
N GLN A 54 -3.65 6.66 5.71
CA GLN A 54 -2.41 6.06 6.18
C GLN A 54 -1.94 4.98 5.20
N ASP A 55 -2.82 4.04 4.87
CA ASP A 55 -2.56 2.93 3.94
C ASP A 55 -2.19 3.44 2.55
N PHE A 56 -2.92 4.43 2.04
CA PHE A 56 -2.64 5.00 0.73
C PHE A 56 -1.30 5.74 0.71
N GLY A 57 -0.99 6.51 1.74
CA GLY A 57 0.31 7.16 1.86
C GLY A 57 1.46 6.13 1.87
N GLU A 58 1.32 5.04 2.64
CA GLU A 58 2.29 3.93 2.66
C GLU A 58 2.44 3.27 1.30
N TRP A 59 1.31 3.03 0.63
CA TRP A 59 1.30 2.49 -0.72
C TRP A 59 2.02 3.39 -1.71
N VAL A 60 1.83 4.71 -1.66
CA VAL A 60 2.51 5.67 -2.56
C VAL A 60 4.02 5.57 -2.43
N ILE A 61 4.56 5.55 -1.21
CA ILE A 61 6.01 5.39 -0.99
C ILE A 61 6.50 4.10 -1.62
N LYS A 62 5.84 2.98 -1.32
CA LYS A 62 6.23 1.66 -1.82
C LYS A 62 6.13 1.55 -3.35
N ALA A 63 5.05 2.07 -3.94
CA ALA A 63 4.79 1.99 -5.36
C ALA A 63 5.68 2.93 -6.19
N SER A 64 6.15 4.04 -5.60
CA SER A 64 7.01 5.00 -6.28
C SER A 64 8.46 4.53 -6.50
N GLN A 65 8.87 3.44 -5.86
CA GLN A 65 10.21 2.85 -5.99
C GLN A 65 11.36 3.86 -5.77
N GLY A 66 11.18 4.82 -4.84
CA GLY A 66 12.20 5.83 -4.50
C GLY A 66 12.07 7.17 -5.25
N LEU A 67 11.11 7.29 -6.18
CA LEU A 67 10.78 8.57 -6.81
C LEU A 67 10.06 9.53 -5.85
N VAL A 68 9.37 8.99 -4.84
CA VAL A 68 8.74 9.74 -3.76
C VAL A 68 9.50 9.45 -2.46
N GLN A 69 9.98 10.51 -1.82
CA GLN A 69 10.66 10.44 -0.52
C GLN A 69 9.67 10.37 0.64
N ASP A 70 8.60 11.15 0.56
CA ASP A 70 7.56 11.16 1.56
C ASP A 70 6.20 11.47 0.93
N ALA A 71 5.13 11.00 1.56
CA ALA A 71 3.77 11.13 1.07
C ALA A 71 2.85 11.20 2.27
N TYR A 72 1.84 12.04 2.25
CA TYR A 72 0.85 12.15 3.31
C TYR A 72 -0.52 12.48 2.75
N VAL A 73 -1.57 11.93 3.34
CA VAL A 73 -2.96 12.15 2.98
C VAL A 73 -3.63 12.96 4.08
N ARG A 74 -4.40 13.98 3.72
CA ARG A 74 -5.23 14.75 4.64
C ARG A 74 -6.64 14.81 4.11
N ASP A 75 -7.59 14.72 5.04
CA ASP A 75 -9.03 14.90 4.84
C ASP A 75 -9.65 13.95 3.80
N ASN A 76 -8.91 12.90 3.41
CA ASN A 76 -9.27 11.97 2.33
C ASN A 76 -9.47 12.65 0.96
N ASP A 77 -8.95 13.86 0.76
CA ASP A 77 -9.05 14.63 -0.49
C ASP A 77 -7.75 15.31 -0.92
N LYS A 78 -6.73 15.35 -0.06
CA LYS A 78 -5.42 15.95 -0.32
C LYS A 78 -4.33 14.92 -0.15
N LEU A 79 -3.53 14.72 -1.19
CA LEU A 79 -2.31 13.93 -1.16
C LEU A 79 -1.13 14.89 -1.32
N GLY A 80 -0.31 15.06 -0.28
CA GLY A 80 0.99 15.71 -0.37
C GLY A 80 2.08 14.70 -0.68
N VAL A 81 2.96 15.02 -1.62
CA VAL A 81 4.03 14.12 -2.09
C VAL A 81 5.33 14.91 -2.21
N ILE A 82 6.39 14.46 -1.55
CA ILE A 82 7.73 15.01 -1.69
C ILE A 82 8.50 14.12 -2.64
N ILE A 83 8.88 14.64 -3.82
CA ILE A 83 9.65 13.88 -4.81
C ILE A 83 11.13 13.82 -4.47
N SER A 84 11.83 12.82 -4.97
CA SER A 84 13.30 12.74 -4.92
C SER A 84 13.95 13.58 -6.01
N SER A 85 15.25 13.84 -5.88
CA SER A 85 16.03 14.54 -6.90
C SER A 85 16.18 13.76 -8.22
N GLN A 86 15.72 12.50 -8.25
CA GLN A 86 15.75 11.65 -9.44
C GLN A 86 14.63 12.00 -10.42
N VAL A 87 13.52 12.58 -9.94
CA VAL A 87 12.39 12.97 -10.79
C VAL A 87 12.76 14.24 -11.55
N ARG A 88 12.75 14.18 -12.89
CA ARG A 88 13.07 15.33 -13.72
C ARG A 88 11.89 16.31 -13.77
N PRO A 89 12.12 17.62 -13.95
CA PRO A 89 11.03 18.61 -14.01
C PRO A 89 9.94 18.31 -15.05
N ASN A 90 10.31 17.73 -16.19
CA ASN A 90 9.37 17.34 -17.24
C ASN A 90 8.56 16.06 -16.91
N GLU A 91 8.98 15.27 -15.93
CA GLU A 91 8.31 14.03 -15.50
C GLU A 91 7.32 14.28 -14.36
N VAL A 92 7.46 15.37 -13.61
CA VAL A 92 6.62 15.73 -12.47
C VAL A 92 5.13 15.70 -12.83
N ARG A 93 4.76 16.21 -14.01
CA ARG A 93 3.37 16.21 -14.47
C ARG A 93 2.82 14.81 -14.69
N ASN A 94 3.61 13.92 -15.29
CA ASN A 94 3.21 12.53 -15.53
C ASN A 94 3.10 11.75 -14.21
N LEU A 95 4.05 11.95 -13.29
CA LEU A 95 3.99 11.39 -11.95
C LEU A 95 2.72 11.85 -11.21
N ALA A 96 2.46 13.16 -11.20
CA ALA A 96 1.26 13.72 -10.56
C ALA A 96 -0.04 13.18 -11.17
N LYS A 97 -0.08 12.98 -12.49
CA LYS A 97 -1.22 12.34 -13.18
C LYS A 97 -1.46 10.93 -12.66
N SER A 98 -0.42 10.10 -12.62
CA SER A 98 -0.51 8.71 -12.14
C SER A 98 -0.93 8.65 -10.68
N LEU A 99 -0.39 9.54 -9.84
CA LEU A 99 -0.77 9.67 -8.43
C LEU A 99 -2.23 10.09 -8.27
N ALA A 100 -2.70 11.09 -9.02
CA ALA A 100 -4.10 11.52 -8.99
C ALA A 100 -5.06 10.41 -9.42
N GLN A 101 -4.70 9.64 -10.45
CA GLN A 101 -5.47 8.47 -10.87
C GLN A 101 -5.50 7.36 -9.81
N GLY A 102 -4.38 7.08 -9.15
CA GLY A 102 -4.34 6.13 -8.04
C GLY A 102 -5.14 6.61 -6.83
N PHE A 103 -5.09 7.91 -6.54
CA PHE A 103 -5.81 8.54 -5.43
C PHE A 103 -7.33 8.50 -5.68
N GLN A 104 -7.77 8.77 -6.91
CA GLN A 104 -9.17 8.64 -7.33
C GLN A 104 -9.75 7.25 -7.13
N LYS A 105 -8.95 6.20 -7.36
CA LYS A 105 -9.40 4.82 -7.14
C LYS A 105 -9.61 4.49 -5.67
N ASN A 106 -8.78 5.04 -4.79
CA ASN A 106 -8.88 4.80 -3.34
C ASN A 106 -9.92 5.71 -2.67
N PHE A 107 -10.14 6.91 -3.22
CA PHE A 107 -11.04 7.91 -2.69
C PHE A 107 -12.02 8.39 -3.78
N PRO A 108 -13.00 7.55 -4.17
CA PRO A 108 -13.92 7.87 -5.25
C PRO A 108 -14.94 8.95 -4.87
N ASN A 109 -15.65 9.45 -5.89
CA ASN A 109 -16.81 10.35 -5.79
C ASN A 109 -16.52 11.70 -5.11
N ARG A 110 -15.33 12.26 -5.32
CA ARG A 110 -14.92 13.55 -4.76
C ARG A 110 -13.83 14.19 -5.59
N ASP A 111 -13.73 15.51 -5.47
CA ASP A 111 -12.61 16.24 -6.01
C ASP A 111 -11.36 15.97 -5.16
N LEU A 112 -10.21 15.85 -5.83
CA LEU A 112 -8.95 15.49 -5.18
C LEU A 112 -7.85 16.46 -5.56
N ASN A 113 -6.92 16.68 -4.62
CA ASN A 113 -5.75 17.52 -4.81
C ASN A 113 -4.49 16.69 -4.57
N VAL A 114 -3.60 16.64 -5.55
CA VAL A 114 -2.24 16.10 -5.40
C VAL A 114 -1.27 17.26 -5.41
N LEU A 115 -0.65 17.51 -4.26
CA LEU A 115 0.33 18.55 -4.04
C LEU A 115 1.72 17.93 -4.15
N VAL A 116 2.49 18.32 -5.17
CA VAL A 116 3.83 17.80 -5.41
C VAL A 116 4.86 18.83 -4.95
N TYR A 117 5.71 18.41 -4.03
CA TYR A 117 6.79 19.20 -3.45
C TYR A 117 8.13 18.70 -3.96
N ALA A 118 9.03 19.63 -4.27
CA ALA A 118 10.42 19.33 -4.56
C ALA A 118 11.16 18.78 -3.31
N PRO A 119 12.38 18.24 -3.47
CA PRO A 119 13.18 17.77 -2.33
C PRO A 119 13.43 18.83 -1.24
N ASP A 120 13.42 20.11 -1.60
CA ASP A 120 13.53 21.25 -0.68
C ASP A 120 12.20 21.65 -0.03
N LYS A 121 11.16 20.84 -0.20
CA LYS A 121 9.78 21.01 0.30
C LYS A 121 9.02 22.19 -0.30
N LYS A 122 9.49 22.79 -1.39
CA LYS A 122 8.69 23.79 -2.13
C LYS A 122 7.64 23.12 -2.98
N LEU A 123 6.41 23.64 -2.96
CA LEU A 123 5.35 23.20 -3.85
C LEU A 123 5.73 23.57 -5.29
N ILE A 124 5.77 22.59 -6.18
CA ILE A 124 6.16 22.76 -7.60
C ILE A 124 5.04 22.47 -8.59
N LEU A 125 4.04 21.70 -8.17
CA LEU A 125 2.89 21.37 -9.00
C LEU A 125 1.71 20.99 -8.12
N THR A 126 0.52 21.48 -8.46
CA THR A 126 -0.74 20.96 -7.93
C THR A 126 -1.55 20.33 -9.06
N ALA A 127 -1.88 19.04 -8.92
CA ALA A 127 -2.81 18.36 -9.81
C ALA A 127 -4.17 18.23 -9.12
N LYS A 128 -5.19 18.86 -9.69
CA LYS A 128 -6.58 18.89 -9.20
C LYS A 128 -7.43 17.95 -10.05
N TYR A 129 -7.90 16.87 -9.45
CA TYR A 129 -8.87 15.99 -10.08
C TYR A 129 -10.29 16.52 -9.83
N ASP A 130 -11.02 16.76 -10.91
CA ASP A 130 -12.41 17.21 -10.93
C ASP A 130 -13.29 15.98 -11.18
N ASN A 131 -14.03 15.53 -10.17
CA ASN A 131 -14.82 14.30 -10.26
C ASN A 131 -16.01 14.45 -11.21
N SER A 132 -16.55 15.66 -11.34
CA SER A 132 -17.68 15.93 -12.24
C SER A 132 -17.29 15.84 -13.71
N ARG A 133 -16.05 16.24 -14.04
CA ARG A 133 -15.53 16.25 -15.41
C ARG A 133 -14.62 15.06 -15.72
N GLN A 134 -14.22 14.31 -14.69
CA GLN A 134 -13.21 13.25 -14.77
C GLN A 134 -11.89 13.74 -15.38
N GLU A 135 -11.52 14.99 -15.07
CA GLU A 135 -10.36 15.68 -15.64
C GLU A 135 -9.35 16.05 -14.56
N ILE A 136 -8.07 16.13 -14.94
CA ILE A 136 -6.99 16.63 -14.08
C ILE A 136 -6.54 17.99 -14.60
N LYS A 137 -6.64 19.02 -13.74
CA LYS A 137 -6.15 20.37 -14.00
C LYS A 137 -4.84 20.58 -13.25
N TYR A 138 -3.90 21.29 -13.86
CA TYR A 138 -2.58 21.55 -13.29
C TYR A 138 -2.44 23.03 -12.94
N GLN A 139 -1.84 23.31 -11.78
CA GLN A 139 -1.51 24.65 -11.28
C GLN A 139 -0.07 24.69 -10.81
#